data_AF-A0A1F5H1Z8-F1
#
_entry.id   AF-A0A1F5H1Z8-F1
#
_cell.length_a   1.000
_cell.length_b   1.000
_cell.length_c   1.000
_cell.angle_alpha   90.00
_cell.angle_beta   90.00
_cell.angle_gamma   90.00
#
_symmetry.space_group_name_H-M   'P 1'
#
loop_
_entity.id
_entity.type
_entity.pdbx_description
1 polymer ?
#
loop_
_entity_poly.entity_id
_entity_poly.type
_entity_poly.pdbx_seq_one_letter_code
_entity_poly.pdbx_strand_id
1 'polypeptide(L)'
;MKIVINSGKVYLNEPCSRCGSEKRVAKKWKETIPTLTGTTVVKHTQIVCMNDVCQMEADEVLLKEAKKRQDARAKKEENDALRKASILASANKTRRNTSRI
;
A
#
# COMPACT_ATOMS: atom_id res chain seq x y z
N MET A 1 27.74 -20.41 -20.26
CA MET A 1 27.74 -20.02 -18.84
C MET A 1 26.40 -20.42 -18.24
N LYS A 2 26.41 -21.28 -17.21
CA LYS A 2 25.20 -21.71 -16.49
C LYS A 2 24.95 -20.77 -15.32
N ILE A 3 23.75 -20.21 -15.23
CA ILE A 3 23.09 -19.92 -13.95
C ILE A 3 21.63 -20.36 -14.12
N VAL A 4 21.27 -21.45 -13.44
CA VAL A 4 19.89 -21.85 -13.19
C VAL A 4 19.52 -21.27 -11.84
N ILE A 5 18.49 -20.42 -11.78
CA ILE A 5 17.76 -20.12 -10.54
C ILE A 5 16.27 -20.26 -10.87
N ASN A 6 15.61 -21.16 -10.14
CA ASN A 6 14.25 -21.63 -10.39
C ASN A 6 13.18 -20.54 -10.09
N SER A 7 12.18 -20.48 -10.97
CA SER A 7 10.80 -20.00 -10.72
C SER A 7 10.59 -18.62 -10.09
N GLY A 8 10.94 -17.55 -10.82
CA GLY A 8 10.34 -16.23 -10.66
C GLY A 8 10.30 -15.57 -12.04
N LYS A 9 9.12 -15.13 -12.50
CA LYS A 9 8.98 -14.45 -13.80
C LYS A 9 10.07 -13.36 -13.89
N VAL A 10 10.94 -13.43 -14.89
CA VAL A 10 11.95 -12.40 -15.13
C VAL A 10 11.25 -11.25 -15.83
N TYR A 11 10.53 -10.43 -15.06
CA TYR A 11 9.75 -9.29 -15.56
C TYR A 11 10.59 -8.25 -16.33
N LEU A 12 11.92 -8.34 -16.28
CA LEU A 12 12.86 -7.51 -17.02
C LEU A 12 12.94 -7.88 -18.51
N ASN A 13 12.76 -9.16 -18.83
CA ASN A 13 12.82 -9.63 -20.22
C ASN A 13 11.51 -9.36 -20.97
N GLU A 14 10.46 -8.96 -20.25
CA GLU A 14 9.18 -8.58 -20.83
C GLU A 14 9.17 -7.08 -21.12
N PRO A 15 8.79 -6.66 -22.33
CA PRO A 15 8.66 -5.25 -22.67
C PRO A 15 7.64 -4.54 -21.77
N CYS A 16 7.71 -3.22 -21.70
CA CYS A 16 6.73 -2.40 -21.00
C CYS A 16 5.33 -2.66 -21.55
N SER A 17 4.39 -3.02 -20.68
CA SER A 17 3.00 -3.25 -21.08
C SER A 17 2.30 -1.96 -21.54
N ARG A 18 2.86 -0.79 -21.22
CA ARG A 18 2.34 0.53 -21.59
C ARG A 18 2.86 1.02 -22.94
N CYS A 19 4.17 0.92 -23.18
CA CYS A 19 4.82 1.51 -24.36
C CYS A 19 5.71 0.54 -25.16
N GLY A 20 5.85 -0.71 -24.74
CA GLY A 20 6.71 -1.70 -25.40
C GLY A 20 8.22 -1.56 -25.15
N SER A 21 8.68 -0.47 -24.53
CA SER A 21 10.11 -0.23 -24.26
C SER A 21 10.69 -1.16 -23.19
N GLU A 22 12.01 -1.27 -23.16
CA GLU A 22 12.73 -2.06 -22.16
C GLU A 22 12.51 -1.54 -20.72
N LYS A 23 12.75 -2.43 -19.75
CA LYS A 23 12.63 -2.16 -18.32
C LYS A 23 13.95 -2.36 -17.63
N ARG A 24 14.17 -1.62 -16.55
CA ARG A 24 15.33 -1.77 -15.67
C ARG A 24 14.92 -1.93 -14.21
N VAL A 25 15.77 -2.58 -13.42
CA VAL A 25 15.63 -2.58 -11.96
C VAL A 25 16.07 -1.22 -11.44
N ALA A 26 15.15 -0.49 -10.81
CA ALA A 26 15.47 0.77 -10.15
C ALA A 26 15.97 0.57 -8.73
N LYS A 27 15.31 -0.30 -7.96
CA LYS A 27 15.62 -0.51 -6.53
C LYS A 27 15.31 -1.93 -6.09
N LYS A 28 16.12 -2.46 -5.17
CA LYS A 28 15.84 -3.70 -4.45
C LYS A 28 16.01 -3.44 -2.96
N TRP A 29 15.07 -3.89 -2.15
CA TRP A 29 15.18 -3.79 -0.70
C TRP A 29 14.52 -4.99 -0.03
N LYS A 30 14.85 -5.20 1.23
CA LYS A 30 14.25 -6.23 2.07
C LYS A 30 13.49 -5.55 3.18
N GLU A 31 12.29 -6.04 3.45
CA GLU A 31 11.46 -5.59 4.55
C GLU A 31 11.22 -6.77 5.48
N THR A 32 11.49 -6.60 6.77
CA THR A 32 11.23 -7.64 7.77
C THR A 32 9.90 -7.31 8.43
N ILE A 33 8.90 -8.15 8.19
CA ILE A 33 7.54 -7.96 8.68
C ILE A 33 7.32 -8.93 9.85
N PRO A 34 6.97 -8.44 11.05
CA PRO A 34 6.55 -9.30 12.13
C PRO A 34 5.20 -9.93 11.80
N THR A 35 5.10 -11.24 12.00
CA THR A 35 3.90 -12.04 11.79
C THR A 35 3.55 -12.77 13.09
N LEU A 36 2.33 -13.32 13.18
CA LEU A 36 1.86 -13.98 14.39
C LEU A 36 2.77 -15.13 14.86
N THR A 37 3.45 -15.81 13.92
CA THR A 37 4.30 -16.99 14.18
C THR A 37 5.79 -16.70 14.14
N GLY A 38 6.22 -15.44 13.95
CA GLY A 38 7.63 -15.09 13.83
C GLY A 38 7.89 -13.90 12.92
N THR A 39 9.05 -13.84 12.28
CA THR A 39 9.40 -12.76 11.33
C THR A 39 9.48 -13.29 9.91
N THR A 40 8.89 -12.56 8.96
CA THR A 40 8.96 -12.87 7.53
C THR A 40 9.79 -11.79 6.82
N VAL A 41 10.77 -12.20 6.03
CA VAL A 41 11.57 -11.27 5.20
C VAL A 41 11.00 -11.22 3.79
N VAL A 42 10.43 -10.07 3.42
CA VAL A 42 9.90 -9.81 2.08
C VAL A 42 10.98 -9.14 1.24
N LYS A 43 11.24 -9.66 0.05
CA LYS A 43 12.18 -9.08 -0.91
C LYS A 43 11.40 -8.27 -1.95
N HIS A 44 11.60 -6.97 -1.97
CA HIS A 44 11.00 -6.08 -2.93
C HIS A 44 11.96 -5.77 -4.07
N THR A 45 11.43 -5.71 -5.29
CA THR A 45 12.14 -5.26 -6.47
C THR A 45 11.26 -4.27 -7.20
N GLN A 46 11.74 -3.04 -7.37
CA GLN A 46 11.09 -2.02 -8.18
C GLN A 46 11.68 -2.04 -9.59
N ILE A 47 10.79 -2.18 -10.56
CA ILE A 47 11.11 -2.22 -11.98
C ILE A 47 10.48 -0.99 -12.64
N VAL A 48 11.25 -0.30 -13.45
CA VAL A 48 10.89 0.98 -14.08
C VAL A 48 11.08 0.88 -15.59
N CYS A 49 10.23 1.54 -16.36
CA CYS A 49 10.39 1.64 -17.81
C CYS A 49 11.57 2.57 -18.14
N MET A 50 12.35 2.22 -19.18
CA MET A 50 13.44 3.08 -19.65
C MET A 50 12.97 4.28 -20.47
N ASN A 51 11.72 4.27 -20.94
CA ASN A 51 11.12 5.42 -21.59
C ASN A 51 10.62 6.41 -20.51
N ASP A 52 11.31 7.55 -20.39
CA ASP A 52 11.03 8.56 -19.38
C ASP A 52 9.62 9.15 -19.50
N VAL A 53 9.13 9.40 -20.72
CA VAL A 53 7.77 9.94 -20.94
C VAL A 53 6.74 8.95 -20.40
N CYS A 54 6.86 7.68 -20.81
CA CYS A 54 5.95 6.64 -20.34
C CYS A 54 6.04 6.49 -18.81
N GLN A 55 7.24 6.56 -18.25
CA GLN A 55 7.44 6.42 -16.81
C GLN A 55 6.82 7.58 -16.03
N MET A 56 7.01 8.82 -16.49
CA MET A 56 6.41 10.01 -15.87
C MET A 56 4.89 9.93 -15.83
N GLU A 57 4.24 9.52 -16.93
CA GLU A 57 2.78 9.37 -16.99
C GLU A 57 2.28 8.36 -15.95
N ALA A 58 2.96 7.21 -15.82
CA ALA A 58 2.56 6.24 -14.80
C ALA A 58 2.83 6.71 -13.38
N ASP A 59 3.93 7.43 -13.15
CA ASP A 59 4.22 7.98 -11.83
C ASP A 59 3.17 9.04 -11.44
N GLU A 60 2.69 9.85 -12.38
CA GLU A 60 1.59 10.78 -12.14
C GLU A 60 0.29 10.06 -11.73
N VAL A 61 -0.05 8.97 -12.42
CA VAL A 61 -1.22 8.14 -12.07
C VAL A 61 -1.05 7.52 -10.68
N LEU A 62 0.12 6.94 -10.39
CA LEU A 62 0.42 6.34 -9.09
C LEU A 62 0.34 7.38 -7.95
N LEU A 63 0.79 8.60 -8.19
CA LEU A 63 0.68 9.71 -7.23
C LEU A 63 -0.78 10.11 -6.99
N LYS A 64 -1.59 10.23 -8.04
CA LYS A 64 -3.03 10.51 -7.93
C LYS A 64 -3.75 9.43 -7.13
N GLU A 65 -3.47 8.16 -7.40
CA GLU A 65 -4.04 7.04 -6.66
C GLU A 65 -3.56 6.97 -5.21
N ALA A 66 -2.29 7.29 -4.95
CA ALA A 66 -1.76 7.38 -3.60
C ALA A 66 -2.48 8.46 -2.79
N LYS A 67 -2.66 9.65 -3.36
CA LYS A 67 -3.40 10.75 -2.74
C LYS A 67 -4.85 10.34 -2.45
N LYS A 68 -5.56 9.76 -3.44
CA LYS A 68 -6.93 9.26 -3.25
C LYS A 68 -7.03 8.25 -2.11
N ARG A 69 -6.06 7.34 -1.98
CA ARG A 69 -6.02 6.37 -0.88
C ARG A 69 -5.75 7.03 0.47
N GLN A 70 -4.89 8.04 0.52
CA GLN A 70 -4.62 8.80 1.75
C GLN A 70 -5.88 9.57 2.21
N ASP A 71 -6.54 10.27 1.30
CA ASP A 71 -7.77 11.01 1.59
C ASP A 71 -8.88 10.09 2.09
N ALA A 72 -9.01 8.90 1.47
CA ALA A 72 -9.99 7.90 1.91
C ALA A 72 -9.68 7.35 3.31
N ARG A 73 -8.41 7.17 3.67
CA ARG A 73 -8.00 6.74 5.02
C ARG A 73 -8.31 7.82 6.05
N ALA A 74 -7.96 9.07 5.77
CA ALA A 74 -8.23 10.20 6.67
C ALA A 74 -9.73 10.35 6.95
N LYS A 75 -10.58 10.31 5.91
CA LYS A 75 -12.05 10.36 6.07
C LYS A 75 -12.60 9.19 6.88
N LYS A 76 -12.03 8.00 6.69
CA LYS A 76 -12.44 6.81 7.47
C LYS A 76 -12.08 6.99 8.94
N GLU A 77 -10.88 7.46 9.24
CA GLU A 77 -10.43 7.71 10.61
C GLU A 77 -11.29 8.77 11.32
N GLU A 78 -11.66 9.85 10.61
CA GLU A 78 -12.58 10.87 11.11
C GLU A 78 -13.96 10.29 11.45
N ASN A 79 -14.55 9.52 10.53
CA ASN A 79 -15.84 8.87 10.74
C ASN A 79 -15.81 7.88 11.91
N ASP A 80 -14.73 7.10 12.04
CA ASP A 80 -14.55 6.17 13.14
C ASP A 80 -14.39 6.89 14.49
N ALA A 81 -13.72 8.05 14.52
CA ALA A 81 -13.61 8.88 15.71
C ALA A 81 -14.97 9.45 16.13
N LEU A 82 -15.74 9.99 15.19
CA LEU A 82 -17.10 10.49 15.43
C LEU A 82 -18.03 9.41 15.95
N ARG A 83 -17.98 8.20 15.35
CA ARG A 83 -18.75 7.05 15.79
C ARG A 83 -18.39 6.61 17.21
N LYS A 84 -17.10 6.59 17.56
CA LYS A 84 -16.66 6.27 18.92
C LYS A 84 -17.12 7.33 19.93
N ALA A 85 -17.03 8.61 19.56
CA ALA A 85 -17.47 9.71 20.41
C ALA A 85 -18.99 9.66 20.67
N SER A 86 -19.81 9.37 19.65
CA SER A 86 -21.25 9.25 19.81
C SER A 86 -21.66 8.05 20.67
N ILE A 87 -20.98 6.92 20.54
CA ILE A 87 -21.16 5.74 21.41
C ILE A 87 -20.79 6.06 22.86
N LEU A 88 -19.69 6.77 23.11
CA LEU A 88 -19.30 7.16 24.47
C LEU A 88 -20.31 8.15 25.09
N ALA A 89 -20.79 9.12 24.31
CA ALA A 89 -21.79 10.08 24.77
C ALA A 89 -23.12 9.40 25.14
N SER A 90 -23.59 8.45 24.31
CA SER A 90 -24.82 7.71 24.60
C SER A 90 -24.66 6.80 25.82
N ALA A 91 -23.53 6.08 25.94
CA ALA A 91 -23.24 5.25 27.11
C ALA A 91 -23.22 6.05 28.42
N ASN A 92 -22.60 7.25 28.41
CA ASN A 92 -22.57 8.14 29.57
C ASN A 92 -23.96 8.66 29.94
N LYS A 93 -24.80 8.99 28.96
CA LYS A 93 -26.20 9.40 29.19
C LYS A 93 -26.99 8.28 29.86
N THR A 94 -26.88 7.05 29.37
CA THR A 94 -27.54 5.87 29.96
C THR A 94 -27.10 5.66 31.42
N ARG A 95 -25.79 5.69 31.70
CA ARG A 95 -25.26 5.54 33.06
C ARG A 95 -25.83 6.57 34.03
N ARG A 96 -25.89 7.85 33.63
CA ARG A 96 -26.44 8.94 34.46
C ARG A 96 -27.93 8.77 34.75
N ASN A 97 -28.69 8.23 33.80
CA ASN A 97 -30.11 7.96 34.00
C ASN A 97 -30.35 6.77 34.91
N THR A 98 -29.56 5.70 34.80
CA THR A 98 -29.65 4.53 35.68
C THR A 98 -29.27 4.85 37.13
N SER A 99 -28.30 5.73 37.37
CA SER A 99 -27.92 6.16 38.73
C SER A 99 -28.91 7.11 39.41
N ARG A 100 -29.97 7.52 38.71
CA ARG A 100 -31.00 8.45 39.21
C ARG A 100 -32.28 7.76 39.65
N ILE A 101 -32.36 6.44 39.45
CA ILE A 101 -33.44 5.53 39.88
C ILE A 101 -32.92 4.79 41.11
#